data_AF-A0A2V5Z8E2-F1
#
_entry.id   AF-A0A2V5Z8E2-F1
#
_cell.length_a   1.000
_cell.length_b   1.000
_cell.length_c   1.000
_cell.angle_alpha   90.00
_cell.angle_beta   90.00
_cell.angle_gamma   90.00
#
_symmetry.space_group_name_H-M   'P 1'
#
loop_
_entity.id
_entity.type
_entity.pdbx_description
1 polymer ?
#
loop_
_entity_poly.entity_id
_entity_poly.type
_entity_poly.pdbx_seq_one_letter_code
_entity_poly.pdbx_strand_id
1 'polypeptide(L)'
;MKSPLEAPDKQIVEETSAKIEKPAAAVIDTSKMAKGQREALELAEAARDPLEDRGSFASNLFVGRYDFDRIYPYPAQSAEDRAAGEEFLQKLESYLREHVDPDEIDRTGEIPPENFKGLAEIGAFGIKVPKKYGGLGLSQCNYGRAAVLLGSWDENVAALVSAHQSIGVAQPLLLFGTEEQKQKYLPRVAGGEISAFALTETHAGSDPATMSLRAEPSPDGSEFVLNGEKLWCTNGVKAGVLVVMAR
;
A
#
# COMPACT_ATOMS: atom_id res chain seq x y z
N MET A 1 19.32 -8.74 0.82
CA MET A 1 18.97 -7.47 1.50
C MET A 1 17.45 -7.38 1.52
N LYS A 2 16.85 -7.16 2.69
CA LYS A 2 15.40 -6.98 2.83
C LYS A 2 14.98 -5.71 2.09
N SER A 3 13.83 -5.75 1.43
CA SER A 3 13.29 -4.60 0.71
C SER A 3 12.91 -3.48 1.69
N PRO A 4 13.02 -2.19 1.32
CA PRO A 4 12.49 -1.08 2.12
C PRO A 4 10.97 -1.15 2.39
N LEU A 5 10.26 -2.08 1.76
CA LEU A 5 8.82 -2.31 1.90
C LEU A 5 8.47 -3.59 2.67
N GLU A 6 9.46 -4.45 2.92
CA GLU A 6 9.30 -5.53 3.87
C GLU A 6 9.43 -4.89 5.25
N ALA A 7 8.33 -4.83 6.02
CA ALA A 7 8.43 -4.52 7.43
C ALA A 7 9.47 -5.48 8.04
N PRO A 8 10.51 -4.99 8.75
CA PRO A 8 11.47 -5.86 9.42
C PRO A 8 10.74 -6.95 10.20
N ASP A 9 11.18 -8.21 10.17
CA ASP A 9 10.53 -9.28 10.95
C ASP A 9 10.40 -8.90 12.43
N LYS A 10 11.32 -8.07 12.93
CA LYS A 10 11.24 -7.45 14.26
C LYS A 10 10.05 -6.52 14.42
N GLN A 11 9.75 -5.70 13.41
CA GLN A 11 8.62 -4.77 13.39
C GLN A 11 7.28 -5.51 13.28
N ILE A 12 7.18 -6.56 12.47
CA ILE A 12 5.99 -7.43 12.42
C ILE A 12 5.77 -8.10 13.78
N VAL A 13 6.81 -8.71 14.35
CA VAL A 13 6.73 -9.35 15.67
C VAL A 13 6.45 -8.32 16.78
N GLU A 14 6.98 -7.09 16.74
CA GLU A 14 6.66 -6.05 17.72
C GLU A 14 5.24 -5.50 17.58
N GLU A 15 4.71 -5.40 16.36
CA GLU A 15 3.36 -4.88 16.10
C GLU A 15 2.27 -5.95 16.32
N THR A 16 2.58 -7.24 16.13
CA THR A 16 1.61 -8.35 16.24
C THR A 16 1.74 -9.22 17.48
N SER A 17 2.86 -9.12 18.23
CA SER A 17 2.99 -9.84 19.50
C SER A 17 2.45 -8.97 20.63
N ALA A 18 1.49 -9.49 21.39
CA ALA A 18 1.14 -8.89 22.67
C ALA A 18 2.38 -8.90 23.58
N LYS A 19 3.06 -7.76 23.71
CA LYS A 19 4.11 -7.57 24.71
C LYS A 19 3.43 -7.53 26.08
N ILE A 20 3.60 -8.58 26.87
CA ILE A 20 3.21 -8.57 28.28
C ILE A 20 4.31 -7.79 29.02
N GLU A 21 4.23 -6.47 29.00
CA GLU A 21 4.98 -5.64 29.95
C GLU A 21 4.23 -5.51 31.27
N LYS A 22 4.98 -5.34 32.36
CA LYS A 22 4.41 -5.19 33.69
C LYS A 22 3.48 -3.96 33.70
N PRO A 23 2.26 -4.08 34.23
CA PRO A 23 1.32 -2.97 34.21
C PRO A 23 1.90 -1.77 34.96
N ALA A 24 1.87 -0.61 34.30
CA ALA A 24 2.09 0.66 34.98
C ALA A 24 1.08 0.82 36.12
N ALA A 25 1.50 1.46 37.21
CA ALA A 25 0.64 1.65 38.38
C ALA A 25 -0.67 2.32 37.97
N ALA A 26 -1.80 1.71 38.36
CA ALA A 26 -3.13 2.19 37.99
C ALA A 26 -3.35 3.64 38.45
N VAL A 27 -3.69 4.52 37.49
CA VAL A 27 -3.95 5.95 37.72
C VAL A 27 -5.28 6.19 38.44
N ILE A 28 -6.15 5.18 38.49
CA ILE A 28 -7.48 5.24 39.10
C ILE A 28 -7.44 4.62 40.50
N ASP A 29 -7.96 5.33 41.50
CA ASP A 29 -8.14 4.79 42.86
C ASP A 29 -9.16 3.65 42.85
N THR A 30 -8.67 2.41 42.82
CA THR A 30 -9.50 1.21 42.80
C THR A 30 -9.86 0.71 44.19
N SER A 31 -9.46 1.40 45.28
CA SER A 31 -9.56 0.91 46.67
C SER A 31 -10.98 0.50 47.09
N LYS A 32 -12.00 1.11 46.49
CA LYS A 32 -13.44 0.86 46.76
C LYS A 32 -14.12 -0.11 45.79
N MET A 33 -13.40 -0.64 44.80
CA MET A 33 -13.96 -1.54 43.79
C MET A 33 -14.00 -2.99 44.28
N ALA A 34 -15.05 -3.73 43.92
CA ALA A 34 -15.12 -5.17 44.17
C ALA A 34 -14.02 -5.90 43.38
N LYS A 35 -13.51 -7.01 43.93
CA LYS A 35 -12.37 -7.75 43.37
C LYS A 35 -12.49 -8.03 41.87
N GLY A 36 -13.65 -8.55 41.43
CA GLY A 36 -13.89 -8.83 40.01
C GLY A 36 -13.97 -7.60 39.10
N GLN A 37 -14.40 -6.44 39.63
CA GLN A 37 -14.39 -5.18 38.87
C GLN A 37 -12.96 -4.63 38.72
N ARG A 38 -12.14 -4.79 39.76
CA ARG A 38 -10.73 -4.39 39.72
C ARG A 38 -9.94 -5.26 38.73
N GLU A 39 -10.14 -6.58 38.79
CA GLU A 39 -9.49 -7.54 37.87
C GLU A 39 -9.90 -7.31 36.40
N ALA A 40 -11.18 -7.02 36.13
CA ALA A 40 -11.66 -6.71 34.78
C ALA A 40 -11.09 -5.37 34.26
N LEU A 41 -10.97 -4.36 35.12
CA LEU A 41 -10.38 -3.07 34.77
C LEU A 41 -8.87 -3.20 34.53
N GLU A 42 -8.15 -3.92 35.38
CA GLU A 42 -6.72 -4.19 35.21
C GLU A 42 -6.44 -4.98 33.93
N LEU A 43 -7.30 -5.95 33.56
CA LEU A 43 -7.21 -6.66 32.28
C LEU A 43 -7.46 -5.74 31.08
N ALA A 44 -8.45 -4.84 31.17
CA ALA A 44 -8.75 -3.88 30.13
C ALA A 44 -7.64 -2.82 29.96
N GLU A 45 -7.04 -2.36 31.05
CA GLU A 45 -5.90 -1.43 31.02
C GLU A 45 -4.61 -2.13 30.59
N ALA A 46 -4.37 -3.39 30.97
CA ALA A 46 -3.21 -4.17 30.50
C ALA A 46 -3.33 -4.57 29.02
N ALA A 47 -4.55 -4.63 28.47
CA ALA A 47 -4.81 -4.81 27.05
C ALA A 47 -4.72 -3.50 26.25
N ARG A 48 -4.64 -2.33 26.92
CA ARG A 48 -4.30 -1.08 26.25
C ARG A 48 -2.79 -1.01 26.11
N ASP A 49 -2.33 -0.90 24.87
CA ASP A 49 -0.94 -0.55 24.61
C ASP A 49 -0.60 0.79 25.29
N PRO A 50 0.59 0.91 25.91
CA PRO A 50 0.98 2.15 26.55
C PRO A 50 0.97 3.31 25.55
N LEU A 51 0.18 4.36 25.86
CA LEU A 51 0.09 5.61 25.09
C LEU A 51 1.43 6.35 24.96
N GLU A 52 2.45 5.94 25.72
CA GLU A 52 3.79 6.54 25.68
C GLU A 52 4.62 6.00 24.52
N ASP A 53 4.40 4.75 24.09
CA ASP A 53 5.08 4.13 22.94
C ASP A 53 4.24 4.13 21.66
N ARG A 54 2.92 4.29 21.79
CA ARG A 54 2.00 4.39 20.64
C ARG A 54 1.39 5.78 20.48
N GLY A 55 1.61 6.35 19.30
CA GLY A 55 0.82 7.45 18.79
C GLY A 55 1.51 8.15 17.63
N SER A 56 0.81 8.32 16.52
CA SER A 56 1.24 9.31 15.53
C SER A 56 1.11 10.71 16.14
N PHE A 57 1.79 11.71 15.57
CA PHE A 57 1.53 13.10 15.94
C PHE A 57 0.01 13.40 15.94
N ALA A 58 -0.71 12.90 14.93
CA ALA A 58 -2.16 13.09 14.81
C ALA A 58 -2.96 12.45 15.96
N SER A 59 -2.65 11.21 16.38
CA SER A 59 -3.37 10.59 17.50
C SER A 59 -3.08 11.28 18.82
N ASN A 60 -1.86 11.80 19.01
CA ASN A 60 -1.46 12.52 20.23
C ASN A 60 -2.23 13.83 20.42
N LEU A 61 -2.63 14.51 19.33
CA LEU A 61 -3.47 15.71 19.41
C LEU A 61 -4.81 15.46 20.11
N PHE A 62 -5.43 14.29 19.93
CA PHE A 62 -6.72 13.95 20.55
C PHE A 62 -6.64 13.80 22.08
N VAL A 63 -5.44 13.55 22.61
CA VAL A 63 -5.19 13.42 24.05
C VAL A 63 -4.43 14.63 24.62
N GLY A 64 -4.37 15.74 23.86
CA GLY A 64 -3.72 16.98 24.28
C GLY A 64 -2.19 16.89 24.35
N ARG A 65 -1.57 15.92 23.65
CA ARG A 65 -0.12 15.76 23.56
C ARG A 65 0.39 16.33 22.24
N TYR A 66 1.41 17.19 22.30
CA TYR A 66 1.99 17.90 21.14
C TYR A 66 3.42 17.42 20.87
N ASP A 67 3.56 16.13 20.60
CA ASP A 67 4.86 15.47 20.41
C ASP A 67 5.48 15.82 19.04
N PHE A 68 6.03 17.04 18.94
CA PHE A 68 6.59 17.57 17.69
C PHE A 68 7.81 16.81 17.18
N ASP A 69 8.52 16.08 18.04
CA ASP A 69 9.70 15.29 17.66
C ASP A 69 9.36 14.20 16.62
N ARG A 70 8.07 13.85 16.47
CA ARG A 70 7.57 12.91 15.47
C ARG A 70 7.43 13.48 14.05
N ILE A 71 7.42 14.81 13.91
CA ILE A 71 7.23 15.50 12.61
C ILE A 71 8.27 16.59 12.36
N TYR A 72 9.05 16.96 13.37
CA TYR A 72 10.06 18.02 13.34
C TYR A 72 11.37 17.56 14.00
N PRO A 73 12.54 17.86 13.40
CA PRO A 73 12.71 18.45 12.07
C PRO A 73 12.14 17.54 10.98
N TYR A 74 11.79 18.14 9.82
CA TYR A 74 11.20 17.38 8.72
C TYR A 74 12.11 16.18 8.37
N PRO A 75 11.56 14.95 8.26
CA PRO A 75 12.36 13.77 7.96
C PRO A 75 12.91 13.89 6.53
N ALA A 76 14.19 14.22 6.41
CA ALA A 76 14.86 14.35 5.13
C ALA A 76 15.17 12.97 4.52
N GLN A 77 14.91 12.83 3.22
CA GLN A 77 15.41 11.68 2.45
C GLN A 77 16.95 11.67 2.49
N SER A 78 17.56 10.51 2.74
CA SER A 78 19.02 10.39 2.74
C SER A 78 19.59 10.66 1.35
N ALA A 79 20.82 11.17 1.27
CA ALA A 79 21.48 11.44 0.00
C ALA A 79 21.66 10.15 -0.84
N GLU A 80 21.95 9.03 -0.19
CA GLU A 80 22.05 7.71 -0.83
C GLU A 80 20.73 7.27 -1.44
N ASP A 81 19.63 7.34 -0.68
CA ASP A 81 18.30 6.97 -1.18
C ASP A 81 17.86 7.90 -2.31
N ARG A 82 18.11 9.21 -2.18
CA ARG A 82 17.81 10.17 -3.24
C ARG A 82 18.58 9.87 -4.53
N ALA A 83 19.87 9.56 -4.42
CA ALA A 83 20.71 9.21 -5.56
C ALA A 83 20.25 7.91 -6.24
N ALA A 84 19.75 6.93 -5.48
CA ALA A 84 19.28 5.66 -6.02
C ALA A 84 18.10 5.82 -7.01
N GLY A 85 17.25 6.84 -6.84
CA GLY A 85 16.13 7.11 -7.74
C GLY A 85 16.45 8.01 -8.94
N GLU A 86 17.63 8.63 -8.98
CA GLU A 86 17.94 9.72 -9.91
C GLU A 86 17.95 9.25 -11.37
N GLU A 87 18.61 8.13 -11.66
CA GLU A 87 18.67 7.57 -13.02
C GLU A 87 17.27 7.23 -13.56
N PHE A 88 16.41 6.64 -12.72
CA PHE A 88 15.04 6.31 -13.11
C PHE A 88 14.22 7.57 -13.38
N LEU A 89 14.31 8.58 -12.51
CA LEU A 89 13.55 9.82 -12.68
C LEU A 89 13.96 10.58 -13.95
N GLN A 90 15.24 10.58 -14.30
CA GLN A 90 15.72 11.17 -15.55
C GLN A 90 15.19 10.43 -16.78
N LYS A 91 15.18 9.09 -16.75
CA LYS A 91 14.58 8.26 -17.81
C LYS A 91 13.08 8.52 -17.94
N LEU A 92 12.38 8.60 -16.80
CA LEU A 92 10.95 8.88 -16.76
C LEU A 92 10.64 10.27 -17.33
N GLU A 93 11.36 11.31 -16.92
CA GLU A 93 11.15 12.67 -17.44
C GLU A 93 11.38 12.72 -18.95
N SER A 94 12.48 12.12 -19.43
CA SER A 94 12.80 12.09 -20.86
C SER A 94 11.71 11.35 -21.64
N TYR A 95 11.26 10.20 -21.14
CA TYR A 95 10.21 9.41 -21.77
C TYR A 95 8.88 10.18 -21.85
N LEU A 96 8.46 10.82 -20.75
CA LEU A 96 7.23 11.62 -20.72
C LEU A 96 7.30 12.74 -21.76
N ARG A 97 8.41 13.49 -21.81
CA ARG A 97 8.59 14.60 -22.76
C ARG A 97 8.61 14.18 -24.22
N GLU A 98 9.20 13.02 -24.52
CA GLU A 98 9.44 12.59 -25.89
C GLU A 98 8.29 11.76 -26.48
N HIS A 99 7.48 11.10 -25.64
CA HIS A 99 6.51 10.08 -26.10
C HIS A 99 5.08 10.26 -25.58
N VAL A 100 4.87 10.97 -24.48
CA VAL A 100 3.53 11.13 -23.90
C VAL A 100 2.98 12.48 -24.31
N ASP A 101 1.95 12.47 -25.17
CA ASP A 101 1.13 13.64 -25.52
C ASP A 101 -0.13 13.67 -24.63
N PRO A 102 -0.20 14.53 -23.60
CA PRO A 102 -1.36 14.62 -22.72
C PRO A 102 -2.63 15.11 -23.44
N ASP A 103 -2.48 16.01 -24.41
CA ASP A 103 -3.61 16.56 -25.17
C ASP A 103 -4.24 15.50 -26.07
N GLU A 104 -3.44 14.57 -26.62
CA GLU A 104 -3.96 13.41 -27.34
C GLU A 104 -4.72 12.45 -26.42
N ILE A 105 -4.16 12.14 -25.25
CA ILE A 105 -4.78 11.24 -24.26
C ILE A 105 -6.14 11.80 -23.83
N ASP A 106 -6.21 13.08 -23.49
CA ASP A 106 -7.47 13.71 -23.08
C ASP A 106 -8.49 13.81 -24.23
N ARG A 107 -8.02 14.11 -25.45
CA ARG A 107 -8.90 14.21 -26.63
C ARG A 107 -9.48 12.86 -27.04
N THR A 108 -8.72 11.78 -26.90
CA THR A 108 -9.11 10.44 -27.34
C THR A 108 -9.72 9.59 -26.23
N GLY A 109 -9.40 9.89 -24.97
CA GLY A 109 -9.74 9.09 -23.81
C GLY A 109 -8.92 7.81 -23.68
N GLU A 110 -7.83 7.65 -24.43
CA GLU A 110 -7.00 6.44 -24.45
C GLU A 110 -5.51 6.78 -24.29
N ILE A 111 -4.81 6.01 -23.46
CA ILE A 111 -3.35 6.02 -23.42
C ILE A 111 -2.85 5.16 -24.61
N PRO A 112 -1.99 5.69 -25.49
CA PRO A 112 -1.46 4.92 -26.60
C PRO A 112 -0.73 3.62 -26.15
N PRO A 113 -0.93 2.46 -26.83
CA PRO A 113 -0.33 1.18 -26.44
C PRO A 113 1.19 1.20 -26.28
N GLU A 114 1.89 2.00 -27.09
CA GLU A 114 3.33 2.23 -27.03
C GLU A 114 3.77 2.83 -25.69
N ASN A 115 2.93 3.65 -25.05
CA ASN A 115 3.21 4.24 -23.75
C ASN A 115 3.21 3.19 -22.65
N PHE A 116 2.35 2.18 -22.72
CA PHE A 116 2.42 1.03 -21.80
C PHE A 116 3.75 0.29 -21.94
N LYS A 117 4.16 0.03 -23.18
CA LYS A 117 5.41 -0.70 -23.45
C LYS A 117 6.64 0.07 -22.99
N GLY A 118 6.76 1.35 -23.36
CA GLY A 118 7.94 2.12 -23.00
C GLY A 118 8.01 2.44 -21.50
N LEU A 119 6.87 2.68 -20.84
CA LEU A 119 6.82 2.77 -19.38
C LEU A 119 7.28 1.46 -18.69
N ALA A 120 6.92 0.30 -19.24
CA ALA A 120 7.42 -0.98 -18.75
C ALA A 120 8.94 -1.12 -18.96
N GLU A 121 9.46 -0.75 -20.12
CA GLU A 121 10.90 -0.82 -20.47
C GLU A 121 11.77 0.03 -19.52
N ILE A 122 11.28 1.19 -19.08
CA ILE A 122 11.99 2.04 -18.10
C ILE A 122 11.76 1.62 -16.64
N GLY A 123 10.92 0.61 -16.38
CA GLY A 123 10.64 0.08 -15.04
C GLY A 123 9.57 0.84 -14.25
N ALA A 124 8.75 1.67 -14.90
CA ALA A 124 7.70 2.46 -14.23
C ALA A 124 6.62 1.59 -13.58
N PHE A 125 6.43 0.33 -14.03
CA PHE A 125 5.53 -0.65 -13.41
C PHE A 125 6.17 -1.48 -12.28
N GLY A 126 7.47 -1.29 -12.00
CA GLY A 126 8.20 -2.00 -10.95
C GLY A 126 8.98 -1.10 -9.98
N ILE A 127 8.62 0.18 -9.81
CA ILE A 127 9.43 1.18 -9.07
C ILE A 127 9.82 0.67 -7.67
N LYS A 128 8.83 0.18 -6.94
CA LYS A 128 8.93 -0.28 -5.55
C LYS A 128 9.23 -1.78 -5.44
N VAL A 129 8.96 -2.54 -6.48
CA VAL A 129 9.11 -4.01 -6.46
C VAL A 129 10.60 -4.34 -6.22
N PRO A 130 10.94 -5.23 -5.28
CA PRO A 130 12.33 -5.57 -5.00
C PRO A 130 13.07 -6.10 -6.23
N LYS A 131 14.37 -5.77 -6.34
CA LYS A 131 15.23 -6.23 -7.45
C LYS A 131 15.24 -7.75 -7.63
N LYS A 132 15.11 -8.53 -6.54
CA LYS A 132 15.01 -10.01 -6.59
C LYS A 132 13.80 -10.52 -7.40
N TYR A 133 12.78 -9.68 -7.57
CA TYR A 133 11.60 -9.97 -8.38
C TYR A 133 11.53 -9.11 -9.65
N GLY A 134 12.66 -8.54 -10.10
CA GLY A 134 12.74 -7.80 -11.37
C GLY A 134 12.29 -6.34 -11.33
N GLY A 135 11.98 -5.77 -10.15
CA GLY A 135 11.70 -4.34 -10.02
C GLY A 135 12.94 -3.47 -9.76
N LEU A 136 12.73 -2.17 -9.56
CA LEU A 136 13.81 -1.21 -9.30
C LEU A 136 14.24 -1.19 -7.82
N GLY A 137 13.36 -1.61 -6.91
CA GLY A 137 13.62 -1.63 -5.46
C GLY A 137 13.79 -0.26 -4.84
N LEU A 138 13.19 0.79 -5.43
CA LEU A 138 13.25 2.15 -4.94
C LEU A 138 12.34 2.35 -3.72
N SER A 139 12.72 3.31 -2.88
CA SER A 139 11.96 3.69 -1.69
C SER A 139 10.61 4.34 -2.00
N GLN A 140 9.75 4.43 -0.98
CA GLN A 140 8.52 5.20 -1.04
C GLN A 140 8.76 6.69 -1.35
N CYS A 141 9.86 7.27 -0.86
CA CYS A 141 10.22 8.65 -1.17
C CYS A 141 10.53 8.84 -2.67
N ASN A 142 11.28 7.92 -3.28
CA ASN A 142 11.54 7.96 -4.72
C ASN A 142 10.29 7.68 -5.56
N TYR A 143 9.41 6.79 -5.11
CA TYR A 143 8.10 6.61 -5.71
C TYR A 143 7.27 7.91 -5.65
N GLY A 144 7.28 8.61 -4.53
CA GLY A 144 6.63 9.93 -4.40
C GLY A 144 7.20 10.97 -5.36
N ARG A 145 8.53 11.02 -5.56
CA ARG A 145 9.17 11.88 -6.56
C ARG A 145 8.69 11.53 -7.98
N ALA A 146 8.56 10.25 -8.31
CA ALA A 146 8.05 9.79 -9.60
C ALA A 146 6.58 10.14 -9.80
N ALA A 147 5.75 9.99 -8.75
CA ALA A 147 4.34 10.36 -8.78
C ALA A 147 4.14 11.86 -9.02
N VAL A 148 4.96 12.72 -8.40
CA VAL A 148 4.93 14.17 -8.65
C VAL A 148 5.30 14.49 -10.10
N LEU A 149 6.30 13.81 -10.67
CA LEU A 149 6.72 13.99 -12.05
C LEU A 149 5.66 13.51 -13.06
N LEU A 150 5.02 12.36 -12.79
CA LEU A 150 3.93 11.85 -13.60
C LEU A 150 2.74 12.83 -13.59
N GLY A 151 2.27 13.21 -12.40
CA GLY A 151 1.12 14.10 -12.25
C GLY A 151 1.37 15.52 -12.75
N SER A 152 2.62 15.98 -12.79
CA SER A 152 2.95 17.28 -13.42
C SER A 152 2.95 17.23 -14.95
N TRP A 153 2.93 16.05 -15.55
CA TRP A 153 2.88 15.86 -17.00
C TRP A 153 1.49 15.44 -17.49
N ASP A 154 0.97 14.31 -16.97
CA ASP A 154 -0.34 13.76 -17.34
C ASP A 154 -0.94 12.92 -16.19
N GLU A 155 -2.13 13.33 -15.72
CA GLU A 155 -2.83 12.67 -14.61
C GLU A 155 -3.40 11.29 -14.98
N ASN A 156 -3.69 11.01 -16.25
CA ASN A 156 -4.16 9.69 -16.69
C ASN A 156 -3.03 8.64 -16.59
N VAL A 157 -1.82 8.99 -17.02
CA VAL A 157 -0.62 8.17 -16.89
C VAL A 157 -0.20 8.04 -15.42
N ALA A 158 -0.33 9.12 -14.64
CA ALA A 158 -0.14 9.07 -13.19
C ALA A 158 -1.12 8.08 -12.53
N ALA A 159 -2.41 8.12 -12.89
CA ALA A 159 -3.42 7.20 -12.39
C ALA A 159 -3.15 5.74 -12.81
N LEU A 160 -2.72 5.51 -14.05
CA LEU A 160 -2.32 4.19 -14.55
C LEU A 160 -1.21 3.56 -13.68
N VAL A 161 -0.11 4.29 -13.49
CA VAL A 161 1.04 3.82 -12.70
C VAL A 161 0.66 3.71 -11.23
N SER A 162 -0.07 4.69 -10.68
CA SER A 162 -0.48 4.68 -9.27
C SER A 162 -1.41 3.51 -8.95
N ALA A 163 -2.46 3.29 -9.74
CA ALA A 163 -3.36 2.16 -9.52
C ALA A 163 -2.62 0.82 -9.61
N HIS A 164 -1.66 0.69 -10.54
CA HIS A 164 -0.87 -0.54 -10.72
C HIS A 164 -0.04 -0.91 -9.47
N GLN A 165 0.59 0.05 -8.78
CA GLN A 165 1.60 -0.28 -7.74
C GLN A 165 1.37 0.37 -6.37
N SER A 166 0.44 1.32 -6.24
CA SER A 166 -0.04 1.78 -4.92
C SER A 166 -1.03 0.80 -4.32
N ILE A 167 -1.97 0.27 -5.11
CA ILE A 167 -3.08 -0.57 -4.62
C ILE A 167 -3.25 -1.86 -5.42
N GLY A 168 -2.74 -1.91 -6.65
CA GLY A 168 -2.72 -3.11 -7.48
C GLY A 168 -1.84 -4.22 -6.90
N VAL A 169 -1.78 -5.34 -7.62
CA VAL A 169 -1.30 -6.65 -7.12
C VAL A 169 0.05 -6.59 -6.39
N ALA A 170 0.97 -5.73 -6.80
CA ALA A 170 2.27 -5.58 -6.15
C ALA A 170 2.16 -5.22 -4.65
N GLN A 171 1.27 -4.29 -4.28
CA GLN A 171 1.24 -3.78 -2.90
C GLN A 171 0.72 -4.82 -1.90
N PRO A 172 -0.45 -5.48 -2.09
CA PRO A 172 -0.89 -6.52 -1.18
C PRO A 172 0.06 -7.72 -1.12
N LEU A 173 0.71 -8.10 -2.22
CA LEU A 173 1.68 -9.19 -2.22
C LEU A 173 2.94 -8.85 -1.41
N LEU A 174 3.43 -7.61 -1.49
CA LEU A 174 4.58 -7.19 -0.70
C LEU A 174 4.28 -7.21 0.81
N LEU A 175 3.06 -6.83 1.20
CA LEU A 175 2.65 -6.77 2.60
C LEU A 175 2.21 -8.13 3.18
N PHE A 176 1.46 -8.91 2.41
CA PHE A 176 0.72 -10.07 2.91
C PHE A 176 0.94 -11.36 2.11
N GLY A 177 1.59 -11.28 0.94
CA GLY A 177 1.79 -12.42 0.06
C GLY A 177 2.78 -13.43 0.60
N THR A 178 2.58 -14.71 0.28
CA THR A 178 3.59 -15.74 0.51
C THR A 178 4.76 -15.58 -0.46
N GLU A 179 5.91 -16.19 -0.17
CA GLU A 179 7.05 -16.13 -1.09
C GLU A 179 6.73 -16.77 -2.45
N GLU A 180 5.93 -17.82 -2.50
CA GLU A 180 5.48 -18.46 -3.74
C GLU A 180 4.61 -17.50 -4.57
N GLN A 181 3.69 -16.77 -3.94
CA GLN A 181 2.87 -15.77 -4.62
C GLN A 181 3.73 -14.60 -5.13
N LYS A 182 4.67 -14.11 -4.30
CA LYS A 182 5.59 -13.04 -4.70
C LYS A 182 6.44 -13.44 -5.90
N GLN A 183 7.05 -14.64 -5.88
CA GLN A 183 7.82 -15.15 -7.01
C GLN A 183 6.99 -15.34 -8.27
N LYS A 184 5.71 -15.75 -8.13
CA LYS A 184 4.81 -15.95 -9.26
C LYS A 184 4.37 -14.64 -9.92
N TYR A 185 4.04 -13.61 -9.14
CA TYR A 185 3.33 -12.43 -9.65
C TYR A 185 4.17 -11.16 -9.69
N LEU A 186 5.10 -10.94 -8.76
CA LEU A 186 5.89 -9.69 -8.74
C LEU A 186 6.75 -9.48 -10.00
N PRO A 187 7.39 -10.52 -10.58
CA PRO A 187 8.10 -10.37 -11.86
C PRO A 187 7.21 -9.99 -13.03
N ARG A 188 5.97 -10.48 -13.04
CA ARG A 188 4.99 -10.21 -14.10
C ARG A 188 4.55 -8.75 -14.07
N VAL A 189 4.15 -8.25 -12.90
CA VAL A 189 3.69 -6.86 -12.74
C VAL A 189 4.85 -5.88 -12.95
N ALA A 190 6.04 -6.17 -12.41
CA ALA A 190 7.23 -5.36 -12.65
C ALA A 190 7.64 -5.36 -14.15
N GLY A 191 7.38 -6.46 -14.86
CA GLY A 191 7.60 -6.60 -16.30
C GLY A 191 6.54 -5.95 -17.20
N GLY A 192 5.54 -5.25 -16.63
CA GLY A 192 4.55 -4.49 -17.40
C GLY A 192 3.20 -5.19 -17.59
N GLU A 193 2.97 -6.36 -16.97
CA GLU A 193 1.61 -6.91 -16.92
C GLU A 193 0.75 -6.05 -16.00
N ILE A 194 -0.15 -5.27 -16.59
CA ILE A 194 -0.93 -4.26 -15.87
C ILE A 194 -1.80 -4.92 -14.80
N SER A 195 -1.79 -4.33 -13.61
CA SER A 195 -2.63 -4.76 -12.50
C SER A 195 -3.71 -3.73 -12.16
N ALA A 196 -4.81 -4.23 -11.58
CA ALA A 196 -5.93 -3.44 -11.10
C ALA A 196 -6.37 -3.88 -9.69
N PHE A 197 -7.17 -3.03 -9.06
CA PHE A 197 -7.77 -3.29 -7.75
C PHE A 197 -9.29 -3.14 -7.85
N ALA A 198 -10.02 -4.20 -7.50
CA ALA A 198 -11.46 -4.30 -7.67
C ALA A 198 -12.15 -4.44 -6.31
N LEU A 199 -12.53 -3.30 -5.75
CA LEU A 199 -13.26 -3.21 -4.47
C LEU A 199 -14.68 -2.70 -4.66
N THR A 200 -14.82 -1.52 -5.26
CA THR A 200 -16.08 -0.78 -5.37
C THR A 200 -17.15 -1.58 -6.14
N GLU A 201 -18.38 -1.50 -5.65
CA GLU A 201 -19.59 -2.04 -6.28
C GLU A 201 -20.63 -0.94 -6.41
N THR A 202 -21.66 -1.13 -7.23
CA THR A 202 -22.73 -0.15 -7.48
C THR A 202 -23.38 0.41 -6.20
N HIS A 203 -23.44 -0.39 -5.13
CA HIS A 203 -24.01 -0.01 -3.83
C HIS A 203 -22.96 0.07 -2.71
N ALA A 204 -21.69 -0.21 -2.97
CA ALA A 204 -20.62 -0.26 -1.97
C ALA A 204 -19.38 0.53 -2.43
N GLY A 205 -19.30 1.79 -1.99
CA GLY A 205 -18.15 2.69 -2.20
C GLY A 205 -17.44 3.00 -0.88
N SER A 206 -17.89 4.06 -0.20
CA SER A 206 -17.33 4.49 1.09
C SER A 206 -17.51 3.47 2.22
N ASP A 207 -18.52 2.60 2.13
CA ASP A 207 -18.76 1.49 3.07
C ASP A 207 -18.47 0.13 2.39
N PRO A 208 -17.19 -0.26 2.26
CA PRO A 208 -16.81 -1.50 1.58
C PRO A 208 -17.29 -2.76 2.32
N ALA A 209 -17.62 -2.68 3.61
CA ALA A 209 -18.13 -3.83 4.37
C ALA A 209 -19.51 -4.32 3.89
N THR A 210 -20.21 -3.48 3.12
CA THR A 210 -21.51 -3.81 2.51
C THR A 210 -21.40 -4.47 1.14
N MET A 211 -20.19 -4.71 0.61
CA MET A 211 -19.98 -5.38 -0.67
C MET A 211 -20.70 -6.74 -0.74
N SER A 212 -21.12 -7.13 -1.93
CA SER A 212 -21.99 -8.28 -2.20
C SER A 212 -21.34 -9.37 -3.04
N LEU A 213 -20.23 -9.08 -3.75
CA LEU A 213 -19.53 -10.09 -4.55
C LEU A 213 -19.08 -11.23 -3.63
N ARG A 214 -19.42 -12.46 -4.03
CA ARG A 214 -19.16 -13.68 -3.27
C ARG A 214 -17.98 -14.45 -3.84
N ALA A 215 -17.19 -15.05 -2.96
CA ALA A 215 -16.23 -16.08 -3.29
C ALA A 215 -16.67 -17.39 -2.59
N GLU A 216 -17.29 -18.30 -3.34
CA GLU A 216 -17.78 -19.57 -2.80
C GLU A 216 -16.81 -20.70 -3.17
N PRO A 217 -16.42 -21.59 -2.23
CA PRO A 217 -15.53 -22.69 -2.57
C PRO A 217 -16.17 -23.62 -3.60
N SER A 218 -15.37 -24.15 -4.52
CA SER A 218 -15.80 -25.18 -5.47
C SER A 218 -16.27 -26.44 -4.74
N PRO A 219 -17.05 -27.33 -5.39
CA PRO A 219 -17.56 -28.55 -4.74
C PRO A 219 -16.47 -29.46 -4.14
N ASP A 220 -15.25 -29.42 -4.69
CA ASP A 220 -14.08 -30.16 -4.22
C ASP A 220 -13.14 -29.33 -3.32
N GLY A 221 -13.44 -28.05 -3.10
CA GLY A 221 -12.68 -27.12 -2.26
C GLY A 221 -11.30 -26.72 -2.81
N SER A 222 -11.01 -26.99 -4.09
CA SER A 222 -9.72 -26.66 -4.72
C SER A 222 -9.61 -25.20 -5.16
N GLU A 223 -10.75 -24.53 -5.38
CA GLU A 223 -10.83 -23.17 -5.93
C GLU A 223 -11.99 -22.38 -5.30
N PHE A 224 -12.09 -21.10 -5.65
CA PHE A 224 -13.24 -20.26 -5.35
C PHE A 224 -13.94 -19.83 -6.64
N VAL A 225 -15.27 -19.91 -6.67
CA VAL A 225 -16.12 -19.33 -7.71
C VAL A 225 -16.51 -17.93 -7.29
N LEU A 226 -16.06 -16.93 -8.04
CA LEU A 226 -16.39 -15.53 -7.80
C LEU A 226 -17.67 -15.15 -8.57
N ASN A 227 -18.68 -14.61 -7.88
CA ASN A 227 -19.93 -14.14 -8.48
C ASN A 227 -20.30 -12.75 -7.96
N GLY A 228 -20.40 -11.78 -8.87
CA GLY A 228 -20.80 -10.40 -8.56
C GLY A 228 -20.29 -9.42 -9.61
N GLU A 229 -20.47 -8.14 -9.34
CA GLU A 229 -20.05 -7.05 -10.22
C GLU A 229 -19.16 -6.07 -9.46
N LYS A 230 -18.16 -5.53 -10.15
CA LYS A 230 -17.28 -4.47 -9.64
C LYS A 230 -17.42 -3.23 -10.54
N LEU A 231 -17.26 -2.06 -9.94
CA LEU A 231 -17.48 -0.76 -10.58
C LEU A 231 -16.22 0.11 -10.47
N TRP A 232 -15.97 0.94 -11.48
CA TRP A 232 -14.88 1.94 -11.51
C TRP A 232 -13.50 1.39 -11.16
N CYS A 233 -13.16 0.24 -11.72
CA CYS A 233 -11.85 -0.38 -11.55
C CYS A 233 -10.84 0.28 -12.50
N THR A 234 -10.05 1.22 -12.01
CA THR A 234 -8.91 1.78 -12.77
C THR A 234 -8.03 0.64 -13.31
N ASN A 235 -7.62 0.76 -14.57
CA ASN A 235 -6.93 -0.27 -15.35
C ASN A 235 -7.73 -1.54 -15.69
N GLY A 236 -8.98 -1.68 -15.23
CA GLY A 236 -9.74 -2.94 -15.30
C GLY A 236 -9.84 -3.54 -16.70
N VAL A 237 -10.00 -2.71 -17.74
CA VAL A 237 -10.09 -3.18 -19.14
C VAL A 237 -8.74 -3.54 -19.79
N LYS A 238 -7.62 -3.20 -19.14
CA LYS A 238 -6.25 -3.50 -19.62
C LYS A 238 -5.51 -4.48 -18.70
N ALA A 239 -6.06 -4.81 -17.53
CA ALA A 239 -5.36 -5.58 -16.51
C ALA A 239 -5.23 -7.07 -16.88
N GLY A 240 -4.02 -7.61 -16.75
CA GLY A 240 -3.77 -9.06 -16.83
C GLY A 240 -3.93 -9.77 -15.49
N VAL A 241 -3.83 -9.01 -14.38
CA VAL A 241 -4.02 -9.53 -13.01
C VAL A 241 -4.78 -8.53 -12.14
N LEU A 242 -5.62 -9.03 -11.25
CA LEU A 242 -6.44 -8.19 -10.37
C LEU A 242 -6.35 -8.64 -8.92
N VAL A 243 -6.44 -7.67 -8.02
CA VAL A 243 -6.84 -7.91 -6.63
C VAL A 243 -8.35 -7.74 -6.57
N VAL A 244 -9.07 -8.76 -6.09
CA VAL A 244 -10.52 -8.74 -5.97
C VAL A 244 -10.91 -8.87 -4.52
N MET A 245 -11.71 -7.93 -4.02
CA MET A 245 -12.29 -7.98 -2.68
C MET A 245 -13.66 -8.67 -2.76
N ALA A 246 -13.84 -9.73 -1.98
CA ALA A 246 -15.01 -10.59 -1.99
C ALA A 246 -15.41 -11.00 -0.57
N ARG A 247 -16.66 -11.44 -0.40
CA ARG A 247 -17.18 -12.08 0.81
C ARG A 247 -17.08 -13.59 0.76
#